data_AF-A0A0V0Z5W7-F1
#
_entry.id   AF-A0A0V0Z5W7-F1
#
_cell.length_a   1.000
_cell.length_b   1.000
_cell.length_c   1.000
_cell.angle_alpha   90.00
_cell.angle_beta   90.00
_cell.angle_gamma   90.00
#
_symmetry.space_group_name_H-M   'P 1'
#
loop_
_entity.id
_entity.type
_entity.pdbx_description
1 polymer ?
#
loop_
_entity_poly.entity_id
_entity_poly.type
_entity_poly.pdbx_seq_one_letter_code
_entity_poly.pdbx_strand_id
1 'polypeptide(L)'
;MAENLHLVLNERGNYNLVHEGRGYNLRRTKMEDKQWVCRRIEKGCRGSIHTNLDVDAVLDCNPHADDCTPDNDILYKMEKKNALKRRAAEEMKTVPQIYHEKAIFASADLETAGQFPTYKSVKTAMYRKRAQKLPRLSPTRQQLEIPPHWRMSKSDRRFLLYNHVI
;
A
#
# COMPACT_ATOMS: atom_id res chain seq x y z
N MET A 1 -16.33 -11.44 25.29
CA MET A 1 -15.94 -10.07 24.86
C MET A 1 -15.29 -10.25 23.51
N ALA A 2 -15.76 -9.57 22.46
CA ALA A 2 -15.17 -9.72 21.13
C ALA A 2 -13.72 -9.23 21.17
N GLU A 3 -12.79 -10.09 20.78
CA GLU A 3 -11.38 -9.70 20.67
C GLU A 3 -11.24 -8.69 19.54
N ASN A 4 -10.52 -7.58 19.78
CA ASN A 4 -10.38 -6.48 18.82
C ASN A 4 -9.43 -6.86 17.67
N LEU A 5 -9.89 -7.76 16.81
CA LEU A 5 -9.21 -8.25 15.62
C LEU A 5 -9.67 -7.45 14.39
N HIS A 6 -8.73 -6.79 13.72
CA HIS A 6 -9.03 -6.02 12.50
C HIS A 6 -8.20 -6.53 11.33
N LEU A 7 -8.88 -6.95 10.26
CA LEU A 7 -8.23 -7.32 9.00
C LEU A 7 -8.09 -6.12 8.07
N VAL A 8 -6.86 -5.86 7.62
CA VAL A 8 -6.54 -4.76 6.71
C VAL A 8 -5.87 -5.30 5.45
N LEU A 9 -6.43 -5.01 4.27
CA LEU A 9 -5.83 -5.39 3.00
C LEU A 9 -4.38 -4.88 2.88
N ASN A 10 -3.48 -5.73 2.40
CA ASN A 10 -2.07 -5.41 2.27
C ASN A 10 -1.64 -5.20 0.81
N GLU A 11 -0.37 -4.85 0.60
CA GLU A 11 0.14 -4.49 -0.72
C GLU A 11 0.14 -5.64 -1.73
N ARG A 12 0.20 -6.88 -1.24
CA ARG A 12 0.28 -8.12 -2.03
C ARG A 12 -1.09 -8.74 -2.35
N GLY A 13 -2.18 -8.07 -1.98
CA GLY A 13 -3.53 -8.60 -2.16
C GLY A 13 -3.94 -9.61 -1.08
N ASN A 14 -3.16 -9.73 -0.01
CA ASN A 14 -3.50 -10.51 1.19
C ASN A 14 -4.00 -9.56 2.29
N TYR A 15 -4.15 -10.07 3.51
CA TYR A 15 -4.54 -9.28 4.69
C TYR A 15 -3.39 -9.21 5.71
N ASN A 16 -3.35 -8.10 6.43
CA ASN A 16 -2.65 -7.96 7.69
C ASN A 16 -3.68 -8.00 8.81
N LEU A 17 -3.34 -8.62 9.92
CA LEU A 17 -4.14 -8.56 11.15
C LEU A 17 -3.61 -7.41 12.01
N VAL A 18 -4.51 -6.64 12.61
CA VAL A 18 -4.20 -5.68 13.67
C VAL A 18 -4.91 -6.15 14.94
N HIS A 19 -4.13 -6.31 16.00
CA HIS A 19 -4.60 -6.70 17.33
C HIS A 19 -3.74 -5.99 18.37
N GLU A 20 -4.37 -5.37 19.38
CA GLU A 20 -3.67 -4.65 20.47
C GLU A 20 -2.62 -3.64 20.00
N GLY A 21 -2.95 -2.83 18.99
CA GLY A 21 -2.03 -1.83 18.42
C GLY A 21 -0.81 -2.44 17.72
N ARG A 22 -0.81 -3.74 17.42
CA ARG A 22 0.27 -4.41 16.70
C ARG A 22 -0.23 -4.97 15.38
N GLY A 23 0.61 -4.86 14.37
CA GLY A 23 0.33 -5.37 13.02
C GLY A 23 1.04 -6.71 12.80
N TYR A 24 0.33 -7.65 12.20
CA TYR A 24 0.79 -9.00 11.91
C TYR A 24 0.59 -9.32 10.44
N ASN A 25 1.56 -10.03 9.87
CA ASN A 25 1.47 -10.54 8.51
C ASN A 25 1.00 -12.00 8.56
N LEU A 26 0.09 -12.38 7.67
CA LEU A 26 -0.29 -13.78 7.49
C LEU A 26 0.93 -14.61 7.05
N ARG A 27 1.28 -15.64 7.83
CA ARG A 27 2.40 -16.54 7.53
C ARG A 27 1.91 -17.88 6.99
N ARG A 28 0.87 -18.45 7.60
CA ARG A 28 0.33 -19.76 7.23
C ARG A 28 -1.19 -19.77 7.40
N THR A 29 -1.86 -20.55 6.56
CA THR A 29 -3.26 -20.97 6.74
C THR A 29 -3.24 -22.48 6.71
N LYS A 30 -3.70 -23.12 7.78
CA LYS A 30 -3.93 -24.58 7.83
C LYS A 30 -5.41 -24.86 7.65
N MET A 31 -5.80 -26.12 7.82
CA MET A 31 -7.21 -26.53 7.72
C MET A 31 -8.11 -25.89 8.77
N GLU A 32 -7.59 -25.56 9.95
CA GLU A 32 -8.40 -25.11 11.08
C GLU A 32 -8.01 -23.72 11.61
N ASP A 33 -6.78 -23.26 11.31
CA ASP A 33 -6.22 -22.05 11.87
C ASP A 33 -5.47 -21.17 10.84
N LYS A 34 -5.22 -19.94 11.25
CA LYS A 34 -4.32 -19.01 10.56
C LYS A 34 -3.24 -18.58 11.53
N GLN A 35 -1.98 -18.64 11.08
CA GLN A 35 -0.84 -18.13 11.82
C GLN A 35 -0.44 -16.76 11.30
N TRP A 36 -0.39 -15.79 12.21
CA TRP A 36 -0.02 -14.40 11.98
C TRP A 36 1.25 -14.08 12.74
N VAL A 37 2.25 -13.50 12.08
CA VAL A 37 3.52 -13.14 12.72
C VAL A 37 3.69 -11.63 12.80
N CYS A 38 4.24 -11.15 13.92
CA CYS A 38 4.47 -9.74 14.15
C CYS A 38 5.26 -9.12 12.99
N ARG A 39 4.83 -7.95 12.52
CA ARG A 39 5.49 -7.24 11.43
C ARG A 39 6.92 -6.80 11.79
N ARG A 40 7.25 -6.73 13.08
CA ARG A 40 8.58 -6.39 13.60
C ARG A 40 9.53 -7.61 13.69
N ILE A 41 9.26 -8.68 12.94
CA ILE A 41 10.14 -9.87 12.91
C ILE A 41 11.58 -9.55 12.52
N GLU A 42 11.78 -8.61 11.58
CA GLU A 42 13.11 -8.14 11.17
C GLU A 42 13.82 -7.34 12.29
N LYS A 43 13.06 -6.82 13.26
CA LYS A 43 13.60 -6.17 14.47
C LYS A 43 13.75 -7.14 15.64
N GLY A 44 13.66 -8.45 15.39
CA GLY A 44 13.84 -9.48 16.42
C GLY A 44 12.57 -9.91 17.15
N CYS A 45 11.41 -9.28 16.89
CA CYS A 45 10.17 -9.67 17.56
C CYS A 45 9.62 -11.00 17.01
N ARG A 46 9.43 -11.98 17.89
CA ARG A 46 8.89 -13.31 17.53
C ARG A 46 7.41 -13.49 17.86
N GLY A 47 6.74 -12.42 18.29
CA GLY A 47 5.32 -12.47 18.63
C GLY A 47 4.48 -12.97 17.46
N SER A 48 3.51 -13.83 17.77
CA SER A 48 2.60 -14.39 16.77
C SER A 48 1.23 -14.63 17.38
N ILE A 49 0.22 -14.68 16.53
CA ILE A 49 -1.16 -14.99 16.90
C ILE A 49 -1.62 -16.14 16.01
N HIS A 50 -2.27 -17.13 16.59
CA HIS A 50 -3.05 -18.14 15.89
C HIS A 50 -4.52 -17.77 16.05
N THR A 51 -5.24 -17.65 14.95
CA THR A 51 -6.69 -17.43 14.95
C THR A 51 -7.39 -18.59 14.28
N ASN A 52 -8.71 -18.70 14.46
CA ASN A 52 -9.54 -19.51 13.56
C ASN A 52 -9.50 -18.95 12.13
N LEU A 53 -10.11 -19.69 11.18
CA LEU A 53 -10.12 -19.30 9.77
C LEU A 53 -10.81 -17.95 9.50
N ASP A 54 -11.89 -17.66 10.24
CA ASP A 54 -12.68 -16.44 10.07
C ASP A 54 -12.08 -15.24 10.79
N VAL A 55 -11.04 -15.46 11.62
CA VAL A 55 -10.29 -14.42 12.34
C VAL A 55 -11.19 -13.63 13.30
N ASP A 56 -12.14 -14.31 13.94
CA ASP A 56 -13.02 -13.74 14.97
C ASP A 56 -12.61 -14.14 16.38
N ALA A 57 -11.69 -15.11 16.52
CA ALA A 57 -11.13 -15.56 17.80
C ALA A 57 -9.64 -15.93 17.69
N VAL A 58 -8.89 -15.57 18.72
CA VAL A 58 -7.51 -15.97 18.99
C VAL A 58 -7.54 -17.32 19.69
N LEU A 59 -6.85 -18.29 19.09
CA LEU A 59 -6.70 -19.64 19.61
C LEU A 59 -5.46 -19.78 20.50
N ASP A 60 -4.39 -19.07 20.13
CA ASP A 60 -3.09 -19.12 20.80
C ASP A 60 -2.23 -17.90 20.44
N CYS A 61 -1.30 -17.50 21.30
CA CYS A 61 -0.37 -16.42 21.02
C CYS A 61 1.04 -16.66 21.59
N ASN A 62 2.05 -16.27 20.82
CA ASN A 62 3.42 -16.21 21.29
C ASN A 62 3.75 -14.78 21.77
N PRO A 63 4.50 -14.64 22.86
CA PRO A 63 4.83 -13.34 23.43
C PRO A 63 5.68 -12.51 22.46
N HIS A 64 5.53 -11.18 22.56
CA HIS A 64 6.37 -10.24 21.84
C HIS A 64 7.70 -10.02 22.58
N ALA A 65 8.69 -9.49 21.86
CA ALA A 65 9.88 -8.94 22.50
C ALA A 65 9.53 -7.70 23.33
N ASP A 66 10.28 -7.44 24.40
CA ASP A 66 10.03 -6.34 25.34
C ASP A 66 10.03 -4.96 24.67
N ASP A 67 10.83 -4.79 23.63
CA ASP A 67 10.94 -3.56 22.83
C ASP A 67 9.87 -3.44 21.73
N CYS A 68 8.97 -4.43 21.60
CA CYS A 68 7.90 -4.43 20.61
C CYS A 68 6.68 -3.62 21.08
N THR A 69 6.89 -2.31 21.13
CA THR A 69 5.87 -1.33 21.50
C THR A 69 4.67 -1.31 20.55
N PRO A 70 3.43 -1.29 21.06
CA PRO A 70 2.23 -1.02 20.24
C PRO A 70 2.30 0.34 19.54
N ASP A 71 1.68 0.42 18.36
CA ASP A 71 1.38 1.65 17.63
C ASP A 71 -0.15 1.72 17.52
N ASN A 72 -0.79 2.46 18.43
CA ASN A 72 -2.25 2.52 18.51
C ASN A 72 -2.88 3.02 17.19
N ASP A 73 -2.16 3.82 16.43
CA ASP A 73 -2.61 4.39 15.16
C ASP A 73 -2.30 3.50 13.94
N ILE A 74 -1.76 2.30 14.16
CA ILE A 74 -1.34 1.41 13.07
C ILE A 74 -2.50 1.06 12.13
N LEU A 75 -3.70 0.86 12.67
CA LEU A 75 -4.90 0.58 11.89
C LEU A 75 -5.22 1.75 10.97
N TYR A 76 -5.36 2.95 11.55
CA TYR A 76 -5.59 4.20 10.82
C TYR A 76 -4.53 4.41 9.72
N LYS A 77 -3.25 4.29 10.05
CA LYS A 77 -2.13 4.45 9.11
C LYS A 77 -2.22 3.47 7.94
N MET A 78 -2.55 2.20 8.20
CA MET A 78 -2.72 1.20 7.15
C MET A 78 -3.92 1.51 6.24
N GLU A 79 -5.06 1.87 6.81
CA GLU A 79 -6.27 2.21 6.06
C GLU A 79 -6.08 3.44 5.18
N LYS A 80 -5.51 4.53 5.70
CA LYS A 80 -5.24 5.75 4.92
C LYS A 80 -4.26 5.47 3.78
N LYS A 81 -3.21 4.68 4.03
CA LYS A 81 -2.28 4.24 2.98
C LYS A 81 -2.98 3.43 1.90
N ASN A 82 -3.93 2.55 2.26
CA ASN A 82 -4.73 1.78 1.31
C ASN A 82 -5.65 2.68 0.46
N ALA A 83 -6.33 3.63 1.09
CA ALA A 83 -7.19 4.59 0.41
C ALA A 83 -6.40 5.42 -0.61
N LEU A 84 -5.20 5.90 -0.25
CA LEU A 84 -4.32 6.63 -1.16
C LEU A 84 -3.89 5.79 -2.37
N LYS A 85 -3.50 4.54 -2.14
CA LYS A 85 -3.11 3.60 -3.21
C LYS A 85 -4.26 3.33 -4.19
N ARG A 86 -5.48 3.15 -3.67
CA ARG A 86 -6.68 2.92 -4.47
C ARG A 86 -6.99 4.13 -5.37
N ARG A 87 -7.06 5.33 -4.78
CA ARG A 87 -7.23 6.59 -5.54
C ARG A 87 -6.13 6.78 -6.58
N ALA A 88 -4.87 6.50 -6.23
CA ALA A 88 -3.75 6.59 -7.16
C ALA A 88 -3.89 5.65 -8.36
N ALA A 89 -4.50 4.48 -8.18
CA ALA A 89 -4.73 3.53 -9.27
C ALA A 89 -5.93 3.92 -10.16
N GLU A 90 -6.95 4.56 -9.60
CA GLU A 90 -8.22 4.83 -10.28
C GLU A 90 -8.31 6.23 -10.90
N GLU A 91 -7.71 7.25 -10.26
CA GLU A 91 -7.80 8.63 -10.71
C GLU A 91 -6.67 9.02 -11.66
N MET A 92 -6.98 9.87 -12.64
CA MET A 92 -5.98 10.45 -13.56
C MET A 92 -5.18 11.61 -12.96
N LYS A 93 -5.59 12.14 -11.79
CA LYS A 93 -4.86 13.20 -11.07
C LYS A 93 -3.43 12.76 -10.77
N THR A 94 -2.48 13.69 -10.64
CA THR A 94 -1.10 13.31 -10.30
C THR A 94 -1.01 12.72 -8.88
N VAL A 95 -0.04 11.84 -8.63
CA VAL A 95 0.17 11.25 -7.28
C VAL A 95 0.37 12.32 -6.18
N PRO A 96 1.15 13.40 -6.40
CA PRO A 96 1.21 14.51 -5.45
C PRO A 96 -0.14 15.16 -5.16
N GLN A 97 -0.94 15.46 -6.19
CA GLN A 97 -2.27 16.07 -6.02
C GLN A 97 -3.19 15.20 -5.16
N ILE A 98 -3.25 13.89 -5.45
CA ILE A 98 -4.05 12.94 -4.67
C ILE A 98 -3.64 12.93 -3.20
N TYR A 99 -2.33 12.98 -2.92
CA TYR A 99 -1.81 13.05 -1.56
C TYR A 99 -2.22 14.35 -0.87
N HIS A 100 -1.99 15.51 -1.50
CA HIS A 100 -2.29 16.81 -0.92
C HIS A 100 -3.79 16.96 -0.60
N GLU A 101 -4.67 16.56 -1.51
CA GLU A 101 -6.12 16.58 -1.28
C GLU A 101 -6.53 15.72 -0.09
N LYS A 102 -5.99 14.49 0.03
CA LYS A 102 -6.28 13.63 1.19
C LYS A 102 -5.69 14.18 2.49
N ALA A 103 -4.50 14.77 2.43
CA ALA A 103 -3.84 15.34 3.59
C ALA A 103 -4.64 16.54 4.14
N ILE A 104 -5.13 17.42 3.26
CA ILE A 104 -5.99 18.56 3.64
C ILE A 104 -7.29 18.06 4.30
N PHE A 105 -7.91 17.02 3.73
CA PHE A 105 -9.11 16.43 4.33
C PHE A 105 -8.82 15.81 5.71
N ALA A 106 -7.68 15.12 5.86
CA ALA A 106 -7.29 14.53 7.14
C ALA A 106 -6.91 15.58 8.18
N SER A 107 -6.33 16.72 7.77
CA SER A 107 -5.95 17.80 8.70
C SER A 107 -7.14 18.55 9.29
N ALA A 108 -8.34 18.40 8.71
CA ALA A 108 -9.56 18.98 9.28
C ALA A 108 -9.97 18.29 10.59
N ASP A 109 -9.50 17.06 10.82
CA ASP A 109 -9.67 16.33 12.07
C ASP A 109 -8.40 16.49 12.93
N LEU A 110 -8.46 17.41 13.89
CA LEU A 110 -7.33 17.77 14.75
C LEU A 110 -6.76 16.58 15.53
N GLU A 111 -7.59 15.61 15.91
CA GLU A 111 -7.17 14.44 16.70
C GLU A 111 -6.34 13.46 15.85
N THR A 112 -6.68 13.28 14.57
CA THR A 112 -6.01 12.30 13.70
C THR A 112 -5.04 12.91 12.69
N ALA A 113 -4.99 14.24 12.56
CA ALA A 113 -4.14 14.94 11.61
C ALA A 113 -2.65 14.53 11.72
N GLY A 114 -2.13 14.44 12.95
CA GLY A 114 -0.74 14.05 13.22
C GLY A 114 -0.41 12.61 12.83
N GLN A 115 -1.42 11.75 12.68
CA GLN A 115 -1.26 10.33 12.37
C GLN A 115 -1.30 10.04 10.87
N PHE A 116 -1.63 11.05 10.05
CA PHE A 116 -1.72 10.86 8.60
C PHE A 116 -0.35 10.47 8.02
N PRO A 117 -0.27 9.41 7.19
CA PRO A 117 1.00 8.97 6.63
C PRO A 117 1.71 10.07 5.84
N THR A 118 3.01 10.23 6.04
CA THR A 118 3.80 11.23 5.30
C THR A 118 3.92 10.86 3.82
N TYR A 119 4.05 11.87 2.95
CA TYR A 119 4.20 11.64 1.51
C TYR A 119 5.36 10.70 1.18
N LYS A 120 6.51 10.87 1.83
CA LYS A 120 7.70 10.02 1.65
C LYS A 120 7.38 8.54 1.91
N SER A 121 6.54 8.25 2.92
CA SER A 121 6.18 6.87 3.29
C SER A 121 5.22 6.17 2.32
N VAL A 122 4.42 6.95 1.57
CA VAL A 122 3.36 6.42 0.69
C VAL A 122 3.67 6.57 -0.81
N LYS A 123 4.55 7.50 -1.19
CA LYS A 123 4.88 7.86 -2.58
C LYS A 123 5.14 6.62 -3.45
N THR A 124 6.10 5.80 -3.07
CA THR A 124 6.50 4.61 -3.86
C THR A 124 5.34 3.63 -4.04
N ALA A 125 4.55 3.41 -2.99
CA ALA A 125 3.43 2.48 -3.03
C ALA A 125 2.29 2.98 -3.93
N MET A 126 2.01 4.29 -3.92
CA MET A 126 1.03 4.91 -4.81
C MET A 126 1.45 4.77 -6.28
N TYR A 127 2.71 5.12 -6.62
CA TYR A 127 3.21 4.98 -7.99
C TYR A 127 3.20 3.52 -8.46
N ARG A 128 3.61 2.57 -7.61
CA ARG A 128 3.58 1.14 -7.95
C ARG A 128 2.17 0.65 -8.25
N LYS A 129 1.17 1.08 -7.46
CA LYS A 129 -0.24 0.70 -7.69
C LYS A 129 -0.81 1.33 -8.96
N ARG A 130 -0.46 2.58 -9.25
CA ARG A 130 -0.81 3.23 -10.53
C ARG A 130 -0.22 2.48 -11.72
N ALA A 131 1.07 2.12 -11.66
CA ALA A 131 1.73 1.41 -12.76
C ALA A 131 1.09 0.05 -13.08
N GLN A 132 0.45 -0.61 -12.10
CA GLN A 132 -0.29 -1.87 -12.33
C GLN A 132 -1.55 -1.69 -13.19
N LYS A 133 -2.12 -0.48 -13.27
CA LYS A 133 -3.29 -0.17 -14.10
C LYS A 133 -2.92 0.33 -15.49
N LEU A 134 -1.68 0.76 -15.68
CA LEU A 134 -1.21 1.20 -16.98
C LEU A 134 -0.90 -0.03 -17.85
N PRO A 135 -1.20 0.03 -19.16
CA PRO A 135 -0.73 -0.99 -20.09
C PRO A 135 0.79 -1.16 -19.97
N ARG A 136 1.26 -2.41 -20.00
CA ARG A 136 2.70 -2.67 -20.10
C ARG A 136 3.19 -2.08 -21.42
N LEU A 137 4.28 -1.33 -21.36
CA LEU A 137 4.94 -0.87 -22.58
C LEU A 137 5.38 -2.10 -23.40
N SER A 138 5.35 -1.97 -24.72
CA SER A 138 5.83 -3.04 -25.60
C SER A 138 7.31 -3.35 -25.28
N PRO A 139 7.72 -4.62 -25.33
CA PRO A 139 9.10 -5.01 -25.03
C PRO A 139 10.09 -4.39 -26.02
N THR A 140 9.65 -4.20 -27.27
CA THR A 140 10.48 -3.70 -28.36
C THR A 140 10.15 -2.25 -28.64
N ARG A 141 11.19 -1.41 -28.72
CA ARG A 141 11.06 0.00 -29.11
C ARG A 141 10.32 0.14 -30.45
N GLN A 142 10.65 -0.68 -31.44
CA GLN A 142 10.05 -0.66 -32.79
C GLN A 142 8.52 -0.77 -32.81
N GLN A 143 7.88 -1.29 -31.77
CA GLN A 143 6.42 -1.40 -31.66
C GLN A 143 5.75 -0.16 -31.04
N LEU A 144 6.52 0.81 -30.54
CA LEU A 144 6.01 2.06 -30.01
C LEU A 144 5.82 3.07 -31.15
N GLU A 145 4.60 3.13 -31.70
CA GLU A 145 4.23 4.20 -32.62
C GLU A 145 3.91 5.48 -31.87
N ILE A 146 4.76 6.51 -32.04
CA ILE A 146 4.50 7.84 -31.50
C ILE A 146 3.63 8.60 -32.53
N PRO A 147 2.39 9.02 -32.17
CA PRO A 147 1.53 9.75 -33.10
C PRO A 147 2.22 11.02 -33.63
N PRO A 148 2.01 11.41 -34.89
CA PRO A 148 2.70 12.55 -35.52
C PRO A 148 2.62 13.85 -34.70
N HIS A 149 1.47 14.14 -34.09
CA HIS A 149 1.28 15.36 -33.29
C HIS A 149 2.17 15.43 -32.04
N TRP A 150 2.68 14.30 -31.53
CA TRP A 150 3.65 14.26 -30.44
C TRP A 150 5.11 14.35 -30.92
N ARG A 151 5.35 14.24 -32.23
CA ARG A 151 6.70 14.32 -32.84
C ARG A 151 7.08 15.74 -33.28
N MET A 152 6.10 16.63 -33.35
CA MET A 152 6.25 18.00 -33.84
C MET A 152 6.28 19.01 -32.70
N SER A 153 7.12 20.04 -32.83
CA SER A 153 7.05 21.23 -31.97
C SER A 153 5.82 22.08 -32.33
N LYS A 154 5.54 23.10 -31.51
CA LYS A 154 4.54 24.14 -31.84
C LYS A 154 4.87 24.95 -33.11
N SER A 155 6.08 24.79 -33.66
CA SER A 155 6.57 25.45 -34.86
C SER A 155 6.75 24.47 -36.03
N ASP A 156 6.06 23.32 -35.97
CA ASP A 156 6.12 22.25 -36.99
C ASP A 156 7.53 21.73 -37.29
N ARG A 157 8.41 21.75 -36.29
CA ARG A 157 9.73 21.10 -36.39
C ARG A 157 9.70 19.75 -35.70
N ARG A 158 10.21 18.72 -36.38
CA ARG A 158 10.46 17.41 -35.75
C ARG A 158 11.50 17.59 -34.65
N PHE A 159 11.16 17.24 -33.42
CA PHE A 159 12.09 17.29 -32.28
C PHE A 159 12.41 15.90 -31.72
N LEU A 160 11.51 14.92 -31.92
CA LEU A 160 11.78 13.52 -31.60
C LEU A 160 12.42 12.83 -32.81
N LEU A 161 13.74 12.66 -32.76
CA LEU A 161 14.52 11.84 -33.69
C LEU A 161 14.32 10.35 -33.35
N TYR A 162 13.13 9.82 -33.68
CA TYR A 162 12.85 8.39 -33.53
C TYR A 162 13.32 7.67 -34.79
N ASN A 163 14.45 6.94 -34.70
CA ASN A 163 14.95 6.13 -35.79
C ASN A 163 14.07 4.88 -35.95
N HIS A 164 13.15 4.91 -36.91
CA HIS A 164 12.62 3.68 -37.49
C HIS A 164 13.77 3.07 -38.30
N VAL A 165 14.62 2.27 -37.66
CA VAL A 165 15.53 1.40 -38.41
C VAL A 165 14.62 0.37 -39.08
N ILE A 166 14.46 0.53 -40.39
CA ILE A 166 13.80 -0.39 -41.32
C ILE A 166 14.67 -1.65 -41.45
#